data_AF-A0A183H3H4-F1
#
_entry.id   AF-A0A183H3H4-F1
#
_cell.length_a   1.000
_cell.length_b   1.000
_cell.length_c   1.000
_cell.angle_alpha   90.00
_cell.angle_beta   90.00
_cell.angle_gamma   90.00
#
_symmetry.space_group_name_H-M   'P 1'
#
loop_
_entity.id
_entity.type
_entity.pdbx_description
1 polymer ?
#
loop_
_entity_poly.entity_id
_entity_poly.type
_entity_poly.pdbx_seq_one_letter_code
_entity_poly.pdbx_strand_id
1 'polypeptide(L)'
;MDTPPYLSSLPEVLYHKLTPNDHFMVLATDGLWDCLDPDTVVRLVFDHTLGMQTLTPYTPFAGTTLAQVHEDLKQRLHKTRKKPLDENSATHLLRHALGGPGEVSAQYLRLIEMLQLPPDVTRRYRDDITIIVIHFDQNYLHNPKLPESLKIQPRT
;
A
#
# COMPACT_ATOMS: atom_id res chain seq x y z
N MET A 1 21.24 -12.30 -41.83
CA MET A 1 20.14 -11.30 -41.84
C MET A 1 20.27 -10.65 -40.47
N ASP A 2 21.20 -9.72 -40.34
CA ASP A 2 21.69 -9.30 -39.03
C ASP A 2 21.37 -7.82 -38.88
N THR A 3 20.32 -7.52 -38.11
CA THR A 3 19.89 -6.15 -37.83
C THR A 3 19.79 -5.90 -36.33
N PRO A 4 20.94 -5.72 -35.65
CA PRO A 4 20.99 -5.00 -34.38
C PRO A 4 20.65 -3.50 -34.58
N PRO A 5 20.18 -2.77 -33.53
CA PRO A 5 20.14 -3.16 -32.12
C PRO A 5 18.81 -3.82 -31.68
N TYR A 6 18.91 -4.85 -30.84
CA TYR A 6 17.78 -5.65 -30.30
C TYR A 6 17.28 -5.19 -28.93
N LEU A 7 18.08 -4.39 -28.21
CA LEU A 7 17.77 -3.93 -26.86
C LEU A 7 18.00 -2.41 -26.77
N SER A 8 17.10 -1.73 -26.08
CA SER A 8 17.20 -0.32 -25.76
C SER A 8 16.81 -0.11 -24.29
N SER A 9 17.48 0.82 -23.62
CA SER A 9 17.15 1.25 -22.26
C SER A 9 16.16 2.43 -22.23
N LEU A 10 15.50 2.72 -23.35
CA LEU A 10 14.48 3.74 -23.42
C LEU A 10 13.22 3.24 -22.69
N PRO A 11 12.76 3.93 -21.63
CA PRO A 11 11.56 3.52 -20.91
C PRO A 11 10.31 3.87 -21.71
N GLU A 12 9.24 3.13 -21.43
CA GLU A 12 7.89 3.58 -21.76
C GLU A 12 7.44 4.64 -20.75
N VAL A 13 6.91 5.76 -21.23
CA VAL A 13 6.49 6.89 -20.39
C VAL A 13 4.99 7.07 -20.49
N LEU A 14 4.30 6.94 -19.35
CA LEU A 14 2.86 7.09 -19.21
C LEU A 14 2.57 8.29 -18.30
N TYR A 15 1.57 9.08 -18.67
CA TYR A 15 1.08 10.20 -17.87
C TYR A 15 -0.31 9.89 -17.32
N HIS A 16 -0.46 10.01 -16.00
CA HIS A 16 -1.75 9.91 -15.32
C HIS A 16 -1.96 11.13 -14.44
N LYS A 17 -3.09 11.82 -14.61
CA LYS A 17 -3.47 12.92 -13.74
C LYS A 17 -4.25 12.35 -12.56
N LEU A 18 -3.69 12.48 -11.36
CA LEU A 18 -4.34 12.01 -10.14
C LEU A 18 -5.73 12.63 -9.96
N THR A 19 -6.67 11.76 -9.58
CA THR A 19 -8.06 12.09 -9.29
C THR A 19 -8.37 11.76 -7.82
N PRO A 20 -9.47 12.28 -7.26
CA PRO A 20 -9.92 11.91 -5.90
C PRO A 20 -10.20 10.41 -5.70
N ASN A 21 -10.34 9.64 -6.78
CA ASN A 21 -10.51 8.18 -6.72
C ASN A 21 -9.17 7.44 -6.57
N ASP A 22 -8.04 8.11 -6.77
CA ASP A 22 -6.72 7.52 -6.67
C ASP A 22 -6.23 7.60 -5.21
N HIS A 23 -6.15 6.45 -4.55
CA HIS A 23 -5.79 6.39 -3.13
C HIS A 23 -4.30 6.16 -2.87
N PHE A 24 -3.66 5.31 -3.68
CA PHE A 24 -2.26 4.95 -3.53
C PHE A 24 -1.68 4.43 -4.85
N MET A 25 -0.35 4.36 -4.91
CA MET A 25 0.40 3.70 -5.97
C MET A 25 1.39 2.71 -5.38
N VAL A 26 1.48 1.51 -5.97
CA VAL A 26 2.45 0.49 -5.58
C VAL A 26 3.48 0.37 -6.69
N LEU A 27 4.75 0.54 -6.35
CA LEU A 27 5.89 0.24 -7.20
C LEU A 27 6.61 -0.96 -6.60
N ALA A 28 6.86 -2.00 -7.39
CA ALA A 28 7.56 -3.19 -6.91
C ALA A 28 8.31 -3.90 -8.03
N THR A 29 9.32 -4.67 -7.66
CA THR A 29 10.02 -5.60 -8.56
C THR A 29 9.11 -6.79 -8.92
N ASP A 30 9.45 -7.48 -10.00
CA ASP A 30 8.81 -8.73 -10.46
C ASP A 30 8.71 -9.78 -9.36
N GLY A 31 9.68 -9.88 -8.45
CA GLY A 31 9.60 -10.78 -7.30
C GLY A 31 8.33 -10.64 -6.44
N LEU A 32 7.68 -9.46 -6.39
CA LEU A 32 6.37 -9.32 -5.76
C LEU A 32 5.26 -9.90 -6.65
N TRP A 33 5.28 -9.53 -7.93
CA TRP A 33 4.24 -9.83 -8.91
C TRP A 33 4.21 -11.31 -9.33
N ASP A 34 5.32 -12.01 -9.17
CA ASP A 34 5.40 -13.47 -9.31
C ASP A 34 4.66 -14.20 -8.18
N CYS A 35 4.49 -13.54 -7.03
CA CYS A 35 3.87 -14.12 -5.84
C CYS A 35 2.40 -13.70 -5.66
N LEU A 36 2.03 -12.49 -6.10
CA LEU A 36 0.70 -11.91 -5.87
C LEU A 36 0.15 -11.21 -7.11
N ASP A 37 -1.12 -11.47 -7.40
CA ASP A 37 -1.85 -10.75 -8.45
C ASP A 37 -2.05 -9.27 -8.08
N PRO A 38 -2.06 -8.35 -9.06
CA PRO A 38 -2.30 -6.92 -8.83
C PRO A 38 -3.56 -6.62 -8.01
N ASP A 39 -4.67 -7.32 -8.30
CA ASP A 39 -5.92 -7.13 -7.56
C ASP A 39 -5.81 -7.54 -6.08
N THR A 40 -5.02 -8.58 -5.80
CA THR A 40 -4.74 -9.00 -4.43
C THR A 40 -3.91 -7.96 -3.70
N VAL A 41 -2.87 -7.41 -4.35
CA VAL A 41 -2.04 -6.34 -3.80
C VAL A 41 -2.88 -5.11 -3.48
N VAL A 42 -3.71 -4.65 -4.42
CA VAL A 42 -4.60 -3.50 -4.23
C VAL A 42 -5.54 -3.72 -3.05
N ARG A 43 -6.17 -4.90 -2.96
CA ARG A 43 -7.05 -5.24 -1.84
C ARG A 43 -6.33 -5.23 -0.50
N LEU A 44 -5.14 -5.81 -0.41
CA LEU A 44 -4.35 -5.87 0.83
C LEU A 44 -3.96 -4.47 1.30
N VAL A 45 -3.48 -3.59 0.41
CA VAL A 45 -3.12 -2.21 0.77
C VAL A 45 -4.35 -1.39 1.17
N PHE A 46 -5.45 -1.54 0.44
CA PHE A 46 -6.70 -0.85 0.76
C PHE A 46 -7.24 -1.24 2.14
N ASP A 47 -7.30 -2.54 2.43
CA ASP A 47 -7.77 -3.08 3.70
C ASP A 47 -6.85 -2.68 4.87
N HIS A 48 -5.54 -2.71 4.64
CA HIS A 48 -4.53 -2.22 5.59
C HIS A 48 -4.78 -0.75 5.94
N THR A 49 -4.96 0.11 4.94
CA THR A 49 -5.22 1.55 5.13
C THR A 49 -6.52 1.79 5.89
N LEU A 50 -7.57 1.04 5.57
CA LEU A 50 -8.87 1.13 6.26
C LEU A 50 -8.74 0.72 7.75
N GLY A 51 -7.94 -0.31 8.03
CA GLY A 51 -7.65 -0.79 9.36
C GLY A 51 -6.77 0.16 10.18
N MET A 52 -5.78 0.82 9.58
CA MET A 52 -4.93 1.80 10.25
C MET A 52 -5.74 2.95 10.87
N GLN A 53 -6.85 3.35 10.25
CA GLN A 53 -7.76 4.37 10.82
C GLN A 53 -8.27 4.01 12.22
N THR A 54 -8.35 2.71 12.55
CA THR A 54 -8.79 2.22 13.86
C THR A 54 -7.71 2.35 14.94
N LEU A 55 -6.44 2.54 14.57
CA LEU A 55 -5.33 2.71 15.52
C LEU A 55 -5.30 4.13 16.12
N THR A 56 -5.90 5.11 15.44
CA THR A 56 -5.97 6.48 15.96
C THR A 56 -7.16 6.64 16.92
N PRO A 57 -6.96 7.25 18.11
CA PRO A 57 -8.05 7.56 19.02
C PRO A 57 -9.16 8.33 18.30
N TYR A 58 -10.43 8.00 18.59
CA TYR A 58 -11.55 8.76 18.03
C TYR A 58 -11.61 10.13 18.69
N THR A 59 -11.43 11.18 17.89
CA THR A 59 -11.57 12.57 18.33
C THR A 59 -12.70 13.23 17.54
N PRO A 60 -13.89 13.42 18.13
CA PRO A 60 -14.98 14.13 17.46
C PRO A 60 -14.59 15.59 17.23
N PHE A 61 -15.04 16.16 16.13
CA PHE A 61 -14.85 17.59 15.85
C PHE A 61 -15.76 18.46 16.74
N ALA A 62 -15.38 19.72 16.95
CA ALA A 62 -16.21 20.66 17.70
C ALA A 62 -17.56 20.87 16.98
N GLY A 63 -18.67 20.52 17.64
CA GLY A 63 -20.02 20.60 17.05
C GLY A 63 -20.58 19.28 16.52
N THR A 64 -19.87 18.16 16.69
CA THR A 64 -20.39 16.83 16.33
C THR A 64 -21.51 16.40 17.28
N THR A 65 -22.66 15.98 16.75
CA THR A 65 -23.79 15.51 17.56
C THR A 65 -23.54 14.10 18.10
N LEU A 66 -24.21 13.74 19.21
CA LEU A 66 -24.12 12.39 19.78
C LEU A 66 -24.55 11.30 18.77
N ALA A 67 -25.54 11.59 17.92
CA ALA A 67 -26.00 10.67 16.88
C ALA A 67 -24.91 10.41 15.83
N GLN A 68 -24.18 11.45 15.42
CA GLN A 68 -23.03 11.31 14.50
C GLN A 68 -21.89 10.54 15.16
N VAL A 69 -21.57 10.83 16.43
CA VAL A 69 -20.55 10.07 17.17
C VAL A 69 -20.88 8.59 17.24
N HIS A 70 -22.15 8.24 17.49
CA HIS A 70 -22.58 6.83 17.53
C HIS A 70 -22.38 6.14 16.18
N GLU A 71 -22.70 6.81 15.08
CA GLU A 71 -22.52 6.27 13.74
C GLU A 71 -21.03 6.10 13.39
N ASP A 72 -20.20 7.09 13.70
CA ASP A 72 -18.75 7.04 13.49
C ASP A 72 -18.09 5.89 14.28
N LEU A 73 -18.53 5.66 15.52
CA LEU A 73 -18.05 4.56 16.36
C LEU A 73 -18.51 3.19 15.85
N LYS A 74 -19.75 3.06 15.36
CA LYS A 74 -20.21 1.84 14.69
C LYS A 74 -19.36 1.52 13.47
N GLN A 75 -19.12 2.52 12.62
CA GLN A 75 -18.27 2.36 11.44
C GLN A 75 -16.84 1.95 11.83
N ARG A 76 -16.26 2.56 12.86
CA ARG A 76 -14.94 2.17 13.39
C ARG A 76 -14.92 0.75 13.91
N LEU A 77 -15.95 0.31 14.65
CA LEU A 77 -16.05 -1.07 15.15
C LEU A 77 -16.06 -2.08 13.99
N HIS A 78 -16.78 -1.81 12.91
CA HIS A 78 -16.77 -2.65 11.72
C HIS A 78 -15.37 -2.74 11.08
N LYS A 79 -14.62 -1.63 11.10
CA LYS A 79 -13.23 -1.55 10.60
C LYS A 79 -12.21 -2.23 11.53
N THR A 80 -12.48 -2.35 12.84
CA THR A 80 -11.58 -3.01 13.81
C THR A 80 -11.26 -4.45 13.43
N ARG A 81 -12.17 -5.14 12.72
CA ARG A 81 -11.93 -6.50 12.20
C ARG A 81 -10.77 -6.56 11.20
N LYS A 82 -10.41 -5.42 10.59
CA LYS A 82 -9.31 -5.26 9.64
C LYS A 82 -8.08 -4.59 10.28
N LYS A 83 -7.97 -4.56 11.62
CA LYS A 83 -6.79 -4.02 12.29
C LYS A 83 -5.54 -4.71 11.71
N PRO A 84 -4.62 -3.96 11.08
CA PRO A 84 -3.47 -4.58 10.45
C PRO A 84 -2.51 -5.09 11.53
N LEU A 85 -1.89 -6.22 11.24
CA LEU A 85 -0.79 -6.75 12.07
C LEU A 85 0.46 -5.86 11.95
N ASP A 86 0.57 -5.15 10.83
CA ASP A 86 1.76 -4.39 10.45
C ASP A 86 1.45 -2.93 10.40
N GLU A 87 2.36 -2.10 10.90
CA GLU A 87 2.23 -0.65 10.76
C GLU A 87 2.54 -0.19 9.33
N ASN A 88 3.48 -0.88 8.65
CA ASN A 88 3.91 -0.56 7.29
C ASN A 88 3.18 -1.45 6.26
N SER A 89 2.52 -0.83 5.28
CA SER A 89 1.79 -1.50 4.20
C SER A 89 2.69 -2.31 3.25
N ALA A 90 3.93 -1.87 3.01
CA ALA A 90 4.90 -2.64 2.23
C ALA A 90 5.33 -3.91 2.98
N THR A 91 5.56 -3.82 4.29
CA THR A 91 5.83 -4.99 5.14
C THR A 91 4.63 -5.93 5.19
N HIS A 92 3.41 -5.39 5.15
CA HIS A 92 2.18 -6.16 5.02
C HIS A 92 2.16 -6.99 3.72
N LEU A 93 2.45 -6.35 2.58
CA LEU A 93 2.56 -7.03 1.29
C LEU A 93 3.66 -8.09 1.26
N LEU A 94 4.85 -7.80 1.77
CA LEU A 94 5.98 -8.74 1.77
C LEU A 94 5.64 -10.04 2.52
N ARG A 95 4.96 -9.95 3.66
CA ARG A 95 4.51 -11.13 4.42
C ARG A 95 3.48 -11.94 3.67
N HIS A 96 2.55 -11.30 2.97
CA HIS A 96 1.57 -12.01 2.16
C HIS A 96 2.22 -12.68 0.94
N ALA A 97 3.22 -12.05 0.33
CA ALA A 97 3.98 -12.63 -0.78
C ALA A 97 4.73 -13.89 -0.34
N LEU A 98 5.51 -13.80 0.75
CA LEU A 98 6.28 -14.94 1.27
C LEU A 98 5.41 -16.00 1.98
N GLY A 99 4.32 -15.57 2.60
CA GLY A 99 3.39 -16.44 3.33
C GLY A 99 2.43 -17.20 2.42
N GLY A 100 2.20 -16.74 1.20
CA GLY A 100 1.30 -17.36 0.23
C GLY A 100 -0.18 -17.37 0.65
N PRO A 101 -1.08 -18.00 -0.14
CA PRO A 101 -2.52 -18.03 0.13
C PRO A 101 -2.89 -19.07 1.20
N GLY A 102 -3.90 -18.81 2.03
CA GLY A 102 -4.44 -19.79 2.98
C GLY A 102 -4.75 -19.20 4.35
N GLU A 103 -4.90 -20.06 5.36
CA GLU A 103 -5.13 -19.64 6.75
C GLU A 103 -3.89 -18.96 7.35
N VAL A 104 -4.09 -17.99 8.24
CA VAL A 104 -3.02 -17.19 8.88
C VAL A 104 -1.93 -18.07 9.48
N SER A 105 -2.29 -19.17 10.15
CA SER A 105 -1.33 -20.11 10.76
C SER A 105 -0.41 -20.76 9.71
N ALA A 106 -0.97 -21.19 8.58
CA ALA A 106 -0.20 -21.78 7.48
C ALA A 106 0.68 -20.73 6.77
N GLN A 107 0.16 -19.51 6.62
CA GLN A 107 0.94 -18.38 6.08
C GLN A 107 2.17 -18.10 6.94
N TYR A 108 2.00 -18.10 8.26
CA TYR A 108 3.08 -17.83 9.21
C TYR A 108 4.17 -18.90 9.17
N LEU A 109 3.79 -20.18 9.05
CA LEU A 109 4.75 -21.28 8.91
C LEU A 109 5.58 -21.17 7.63
N ARG A 110 4.94 -20.91 6.49
CA ARG A 110 5.65 -20.72 5.21
C ARG A 110 6.54 -19.50 5.22
N LEU A 111 6.09 -18.41 5.85
CA LEU A 111 6.92 -17.22 6.03
C LEU A 111 8.21 -17.55 6.80
N ILE A 112 8.10 -18.29 7.91
CA ILE A 112 9.27 -18.71 8.70
C ILE A 112 10.21 -19.54 7.84
N GLU A 113 9.67 -20.55 7.13
CA GLU A 113 10.45 -21.42 6.25
C GLU A 113 11.21 -20.61 5.18
N MET A 114 10.52 -19.69 4.49
CA MET A 114 11.09 -18.84 3.45
C MET A 114 12.18 -17.89 3.97
N LEU A 115 12.06 -17.41 5.21
CA LEU A 115 13.06 -16.53 5.83
C LEU A 115 14.26 -17.28 6.39
N GLN A 116 14.12 -18.56 6.71
CA GLN A 116 15.18 -19.42 7.25
C GLN A 116 15.96 -20.17 6.16
N LEU A 117 15.58 -20.02 4.89
CA LEU A 117 16.30 -20.64 3.78
C LEU A 117 17.79 -20.26 3.80
N PRO A 118 18.69 -21.24 3.64
CA PRO A 118 20.11 -20.96 3.44
C PRO A 118 20.36 -20.05 2.22
N PRO A 119 21.41 -19.20 2.26
CA PRO A 119 21.69 -18.24 1.18
C PRO A 119 21.91 -18.90 -0.19
N ASP A 120 22.45 -20.12 -0.21
CA ASP A 120 22.74 -20.90 -1.41
C ASP A 120 21.49 -21.42 -2.13
N VAL A 121 20.37 -21.59 -1.40
CA VAL A 121 19.10 -22.07 -1.98
C VAL A 121 18.04 -20.98 -2.12
N THR A 122 18.22 -19.81 -1.50
CA THR A 122 17.19 -18.76 -1.43
C THR A 122 16.68 -18.34 -2.82
N ARG A 123 17.58 -18.12 -3.79
CA ARG A 123 17.25 -17.71 -5.18
C ARG A 123 16.45 -18.77 -5.96
N ARG A 124 16.40 -20.01 -5.48
CA ARG A 124 15.57 -21.08 -6.08
C ARG A 124 14.10 -20.96 -5.68
N TYR A 125 13.83 -20.34 -4.53
CA TYR A 125 12.48 -20.24 -3.96
C TYR A 125 11.87 -18.85 -4.11
N ARG A 126 12.69 -17.80 -4.14
CA ARG A 126 12.23 -16.41 -4.33
C ARG A 126 13.29 -15.54 -4.99
N ASP A 127 12.84 -14.50 -5.67
CA ASP A 127 13.70 -13.42 -6.14
C ASP A 127 13.83 -12.28 -5.11
N ASP A 128 14.57 -11.24 -5.45
CA ASP A 128 14.62 -10.00 -4.67
C ASP A 128 13.29 -9.25 -4.75
N ILE A 129 12.70 -8.99 -3.58
CA ILE A 129 11.43 -8.28 -3.47
C ILE A 129 11.70 -6.88 -2.92
N THR A 130 11.45 -5.86 -3.73
CA THR A 130 11.45 -4.46 -3.31
C THR A 130 10.06 -3.87 -3.53
N ILE A 131 9.52 -3.17 -2.53
CA ILE A 131 8.15 -2.63 -2.54
C ILE A 131 8.18 -1.19 -2.04
N ILE A 132 7.54 -0.28 -2.77
CA ILE A 132 7.28 1.10 -2.37
C ILE A 132 5.78 1.34 -2.49
N VAL A 133 5.14 1.73 -1.38
CA VAL A 133 3.73 2.12 -1.35
C VAL A 133 3.63 3.62 -1.11
N ILE A 134 3.06 4.34 -2.07
CA ILE A 134 2.89 5.79 -2.01
C ILE A 134 1.41 6.06 -1.75
N HIS A 135 1.08 6.61 -0.59
CA HIS A 135 -0.28 7.02 -0.26
C HIS A 135 -0.50 8.49 -0.67
N PHE A 136 -1.58 8.76 -1.40
CA PHE A 136 -1.89 10.12 -1.83
C PHE A 136 -2.74 10.85 -0.79
N ASP A 137 -2.47 12.14 -0.60
CA ASP A 137 -3.29 13.00 0.26
C ASP A 137 -4.67 13.23 -0.37
N GLN A 138 -5.66 12.54 0.18
CA GLN A 138 -7.04 12.61 -0.29
C GLN A 138 -7.66 13.99 -0.08
N ASN A 139 -7.28 14.72 0.98
CA ASN A 139 -7.82 16.05 1.23
C ASN A 139 -7.36 17.02 0.13
N TYR A 140 -6.08 16.93 -0.24
CA TYR A 140 -5.53 17.73 -1.33
C TYR A 140 -6.17 17.41 -2.68
N LEU A 141 -6.43 16.13 -2.98
CA LEU A 141 -7.05 15.72 -4.24
C LEU A 141 -8.53 16.14 -4.32
N HIS A 142 -9.29 16.07 -3.23
CA HIS A 142 -10.70 16.52 -3.19
C HIS A 142 -10.84 18.04 -3.19
N ASN A 143 -9.91 18.74 -2.56
CA ASN A 143 -9.93 20.19 -2.46
C ASN A 143 -8.51 20.74 -2.58
N PRO A 144 -8.04 21.03 -3.81
CA PRO A 144 -6.70 21.54 -4.05
C PRO A 144 -6.62 23.01 -3.64
N LYS A 145 -6.73 23.29 -2.34
CA LYS A 145 -6.27 24.56 -1.77
C LYS A 145 -4.75 24.44 -1.71
N LEU A 146 -4.05 25.35 -2.39
CA LEU A 146 -2.60 25.41 -2.23
C LEU A 146 -2.26 25.55 -0.73
N PRO A 147 -1.33 24.73 -0.19
CA PRO A 147 -0.74 25.01 1.10
C PRO A 147 -0.24 26.45 1.11
N GLU A 148 -0.52 27.19 2.18
CA GLU A 148 -0.12 28.58 2.30
C GLU A 148 1.40 28.76 2.18
N SER A 149 2.17 27.70 2.48
CA SER A 149 3.61 27.58 2.32
C SER A 149 4.13 27.55 0.87
N LEU A 150 3.25 27.34 -0.13
CA LEU A 150 3.59 27.34 -1.56
C LEU A 150 3.12 28.62 -2.28
N LYS A 151 2.52 29.57 -1.56
CA LYS A 151 2.27 30.92 -2.10
C LYS A 151 3.62 31.65 -2.19
N ILE A 152 4.25 31.58 -3.36
CA ILE A 152 5.47 32.35 -3.66
C ILE A 152 5.13 33.83 -3.45
N GLN A 153 5.73 34.46 -2.43
CA GLN A 153 5.62 35.91 -2.27
C GLN A 153 6.31 36.58 -3.47
N PRO A 154 5.65 37.53 -4.16
CA PRO A 154 6.31 38.27 -5.22
C PRO A 154 7.48 39.04 -4.63
N ARG A 155 8.70 38.75 -5.11
CA ARG A 155 9.88 39.56 -4.80
C ARG A 155 9.61 40.97 -5.31
N THR A 156 9.56 41.92 -4.37
CA THR A 156 9.63 43.36 -4.63
C THR A 156 11.06 43.77 -4.93
#